data_AF-A0A0E3DBF3-F1
#
_entry.id   AF-A0A0E3DBF3-F1
#
_cell.length_a   1.000
_cell.length_b   1.000
_cell.length_c   1.000
_cell.angle_alpha   90.00
_cell.angle_beta   90.00
_cell.angle_gamma   90.00
#
_symmetry.space_group_name_H-M   'P 1'
#
loop_
_entity.id
_entity.type
_entity.pdbx_description
1 polymer ?
#
loop_
_entity_poly.entity_id
_entity_poly.type
_entity_poly.pdbx_seq_one_letter_code
_entity_poly.pdbx_strand_id
1 'polypeptide(L)'
;ESGWTGEYCNCSTSTEACMSEDGALCSGRGRCECGRCVCSLPGASGDNCEKCATCGDACSSARACVECHLEDKDDEETCAQTCSVPKIFINATADYDKGPSMKCALMTENECRISFHVVGGDTGIIAYNLEMYGCSEPPNIPMIILGVSLSVVCIGLILLGVWKVLVSVHDKKEVAKFEAERSKAKWQTGTNPLFRSSTSTFKNVTYRNNEREKIITLDHHR
;
A
#
# COMPACT_ATOMS: atom_id res chain seq x y z
N GLU A 1 40.95 16.10 66.92
CA GLU A 1 40.94 15.41 65.62
C GLU A 1 39.95 16.10 64.70
N SER A 2 40.40 16.51 63.52
CA SER A 2 39.60 17.19 62.49
C SER A 2 39.36 16.22 61.33
N GLY A 3 38.26 15.47 61.39
CA GLY A 3 37.94 14.46 60.38
C GLY A 3 36.50 13.94 60.42
N TRP A 4 35.70 14.41 61.37
CA TRP A 4 34.33 13.99 61.60
C TRP A 4 33.45 15.21 61.84
N THR A 5 32.21 15.14 61.35
CA THR A 5 31.18 16.18 61.40
C THR A 5 29.86 15.58 61.89
N GLY A 6 28.89 16.46 62.17
CA GLY A 6 27.58 16.09 62.73
C GLY A 6 27.53 16.24 64.25
N GLU A 7 26.32 16.37 64.78
CA GLU A 7 26.06 16.55 66.22
C GLU A 7 26.63 15.41 67.08
N TYR A 8 26.75 14.21 66.50
CA TYR A 8 27.28 13.02 67.14
C TYR A 8 28.66 12.59 66.60
N CYS A 9 29.34 13.45 65.85
CA CYS A 9 30.62 13.14 65.18
C CYS A 9 30.58 11.84 64.36
N ASN A 10 29.42 11.52 63.77
CA ASN A 10 29.16 10.24 63.09
C ASN A 10 29.41 10.30 61.58
N CYS A 11 29.69 11.47 61.03
CA CYS A 11 29.86 11.68 59.59
C CYS A 11 31.33 11.98 59.25
N SER A 12 32.00 11.08 58.53
CA SER A 12 33.37 11.31 58.09
C SER A 12 33.43 12.47 57.08
N THR A 13 34.42 13.35 57.22
CA THR A 13 34.71 14.39 56.21
C THR A 13 35.64 13.91 55.11
N SER A 14 36.18 12.69 55.22
CA SER A 14 37.05 12.12 54.19
C SER A 14 36.23 11.69 52.97
N THR A 15 36.73 12.05 51.79
CA THR A 15 36.15 11.65 50.49
C THR A 15 36.91 10.51 49.83
N GLU A 16 37.95 9.97 50.47
CA GLU A 16 38.81 8.94 49.89
C GLU A 16 38.04 7.67 49.53
N ALA A 17 37.12 7.24 50.42
CA ALA A 17 36.27 6.08 50.20
C ALA A 17 35.26 6.25 49.05
N CYS A 18 35.02 7.47 48.59
CA CYS A 18 34.10 7.80 47.50
C CYS A 18 34.80 8.01 46.15
N MET A 19 36.14 7.91 46.09
CA MET A 19 36.86 8.04 44.83
C MET A 19 36.74 6.77 44.00
N SER A 20 36.28 6.92 42.76
CA SER A 20 36.25 5.85 41.76
C SER A 20 37.64 5.61 41.14
N GLU A 21 37.81 4.49 40.43
CA GLU A 21 39.08 4.15 39.74
C GLU A 21 39.47 5.21 38.68
N ASP A 22 38.47 5.87 38.10
CA ASP A 22 38.67 6.96 37.14
C ASP A 22 39.13 8.28 37.79
N GLY A 23 39.33 8.30 39.11
CA GLY A 23 39.67 9.49 39.90
C GLY A 23 38.50 10.46 40.12
N ALA A 24 37.32 10.15 39.59
CA ALA A 24 36.11 10.93 39.78
C ALA A 24 35.40 10.54 41.09
N LEU A 25 34.90 11.54 41.81
CA LEU A 25 34.12 11.36 43.03
C LEU A 25 32.76 10.74 42.67
N CYS A 26 32.46 9.56 43.22
CA CYS A 26 31.24 8.79 42.90
C CYS A 26 31.00 8.64 41.39
N SER A 27 32.09 8.42 40.63
CA SER A 27 32.07 8.30 39.16
C SER A 27 31.41 9.47 38.43
N GLY A 28 31.32 10.66 39.06
CA GLY A 28 30.62 11.83 38.54
C GLY A 28 29.09 11.70 38.50
N ARG A 29 28.53 10.66 39.11
CA ARG A 29 27.11 10.28 39.05
C ARG A 29 26.39 10.42 40.38
N GLY A 30 27.07 10.94 41.40
CA GLY A 30 26.55 11.06 42.76
C GLY A 30 27.31 12.05 43.63
N ARG A 31 26.93 12.06 44.91
CA ARG A 31 27.47 12.95 45.95
C ARG A 31 28.10 12.07 47.03
N CYS A 32 29.26 12.41 47.55
CA CYS A 32 29.82 11.72 48.72
C CYS A 32 29.22 12.31 49.99
N GLU A 33 28.51 11.50 50.77
CA GLU A 33 27.99 11.87 52.09
C GLU A 33 28.55 10.92 53.14
N CYS A 34 29.27 11.47 54.14
CA CYS A 34 29.84 10.71 55.25
C CYS A 34 30.76 9.55 54.83
N GLY A 35 31.49 9.69 53.72
CA GLY A 35 32.35 8.64 53.18
C GLY A 35 31.65 7.53 52.40
N ARG A 36 30.38 7.74 51.99
CA ARG A 36 29.63 6.84 51.12
C ARG A 36 29.01 7.62 49.96
N CYS A 37 28.99 7.03 48.76
CA CYS A 37 28.34 7.66 47.62
C CYS A 37 26.82 7.53 47.68
N VAL A 38 26.15 8.65 47.43
CA VAL A 38 24.71 8.75 47.19
C VAL A 38 24.50 9.07 45.72
N CYS A 39 24.13 8.06 44.93
CA CYS A 39 23.95 8.20 43.49
C CYS A 39 22.77 9.11 43.18
N SER A 40 23.04 10.16 42.41
CA SER A 40 22.04 11.16 42.00
C SER A 40 21.41 10.83 40.66
N LEU A 41 22.16 10.12 39.80
CA LEU A 41 21.65 9.65 38.52
C LEU A 41 20.74 8.42 38.70
N PRO A 42 19.51 8.45 38.14
CA PRO A 42 18.61 7.30 38.19
C PRO A 42 19.19 6.12 37.42
N GLY A 43 19.28 4.96 38.08
CA GLY A 43 19.87 3.72 37.55
C GLY A 43 21.38 3.61 37.72
N ALA A 44 22.05 4.63 38.29
CA ALA A 44 23.41 4.49 38.79
C ALA A 44 23.40 3.76 40.14
N SER A 45 24.28 2.77 40.28
CA SER A 45 24.42 1.91 41.45
C SER A 45 25.89 1.50 41.62
N GLY A 46 26.19 0.76 42.70
CA GLY A 46 27.55 0.45 43.11
C GLY A 46 28.07 1.39 44.19
N ASP A 47 29.16 1.00 44.85
CA ASP A 47 29.71 1.72 46.01
C ASP A 47 30.19 3.13 45.64
N ASN A 48 30.61 3.31 44.38
CA ASN A 48 31.08 4.56 43.79
C ASN A 48 30.20 5.01 42.62
N CYS A 49 28.94 4.55 42.54
CA CYS A 49 28.00 4.84 41.44
C CYS A 49 28.53 4.48 40.04
N GLU A 50 29.47 3.54 39.97
CA GLU A 50 30.17 3.13 38.77
C GLU A 50 29.28 2.31 37.82
N LYS A 51 28.35 1.54 38.39
CA LYS A 51 27.42 0.70 37.62
C LYS A 51 26.25 1.55 37.17
N CYS A 52 26.23 1.93 35.90
CA CYS A 52 25.05 2.57 35.34
C CYS A 52 24.81 2.16 33.89
N ALA A 53 23.98 1.14 33.72
CA ALA A 53 23.54 0.67 32.42
C ALA A 53 22.58 1.64 31.71
N THR A 54 22.00 2.61 32.43
CA THR A 54 21.10 3.64 31.92
C THR A 54 21.76 5.01 31.72
N CYS A 55 23.04 5.18 32.10
CA CYS A 55 23.74 6.48 32.05
C CYS A 55 24.49 6.72 30.72
N GLY A 56 24.43 5.76 29.78
CA GLY A 56 24.83 5.98 28.39
C GLY A 56 23.60 6.20 27.50
N ASP A 57 23.81 6.41 26.20
CA ASP A 57 22.75 6.43 25.19
C ASP A 57 22.11 5.03 25.00
N ALA A 58 21.61 4.41 26.07
CA ALA A 58 20.93 3.12 26.03
C ALA A 58 19.74 3.15 25.07
N CYS A 59 19.08 4.30 24.96
CA CYS A 59 18.06 4.54 23.94
C CYS A 59 18.65 4.53 22.52
N SER A 60 19.77 5.21 22.28
CA SER A 60 20.36 5.29 20.93
C SER A 60 21.04 3.99 20.51
N SER A 61 21.61 3.23 21.44
CA SER A 61 22.17 1.90 21.16
C SER A 61 21.07 0.87 20.92
N ALA A 62 19.93 0.97 21.62
CA ALA A 62 18.76 0.13 21.39
C ALA A 62 17.96 0.48 20.15
N ARG A 63 18.11 1.70 19.63
CA ARG A 63 17.38 2.19 18.47
C ARG A 63 17.38 1.20 17.30
N ALA A 64 18.55 0.82 16.80
CA ALA A 64 18.67 -0.03 15.61
C ALA A 64 18.08 -1.43 15.81
N CYS A 65 18.22 -2.00 17.01
CA CYS A 65 17.62 -3.28 17.37
C CYS A 65 16.09 -3.20 17.47
N VAL A 66 15.57 -2.14 18.11
CA VAL A 66 14.12 -1.90 18.30
C VAL A 66 13.44 -1.58 16.96
N GLU A 67 14.07 -0.77 16.11
CA GLU A 67 13.56 -0.45 14.76
C GLU A 67 13.40 -1.73 13.93
N CYS A 68 14.42 -2.59 13.92
CA CYS A 68 14.39 -3.84 13.17
C CYS A 68 13.29 -4.82 13.63
N HIS A 69 13.00 -4.90 14.94
CA HIS A 69 11.93 -5.76 15.45
C HIS A 69 10.52 -5.16 15.29
N LEU A 70 10.40 -3.86 15.00
CA LEU A 70 9.12 -3.17 14.74
C LEU A 70 8.79 -3.12 13.25
N GLU A 71 9.80 -2.98 12.40
CA GLU A 71 9.65 -3.05 10.96
C GLU A 71 9.64 -4.52 10.55
N ASP A 72 8.42 -5.07 10.36
CA ASP A 72 8.06 -6.46 9.98
C ASP A 72 8.60 -6.90 8.59
N LYS A 73 9.79 -6.41 8.21
CA LYS A 73 10.38 -6.46 6.85
C LYS A 73 11.70 -7.22 6.76
N ASP A 74 12.36 -7.50 7.89
CA ASP A 74 13.65 -8.19 7.91
C ASP A 74 13.55 -9.62 8.44
N ASP A 75 14.40 -10.50 7.91
CA ASP A 75 14.56 -11.87 8.41
C ASP A 75 14.98 -11.85 9.90
N GLU A 76 14.38 -12.70 10.73
CA GLU A 76 14.63 -12.76 12.18
C GLU A 76 16.12 -12.94 12.53
N GLU A 77 16.91 -13.48 11.60
CA GLU A 77 18.35 -13.72 11.71
C GLU A 77 19.20 -12.45 11.59
N THR A 78 18.85 -11.50 10.70
CA THR A 78 19.60 -10.24 10.56
C THR A 78 19.39 -9.34 11.77
N CYS A 79 18.18 -9.37 12.34
CA CYS A 79 17.82 -8.62 13.53
C CYS A 79 18.61 -9.07 14.76
N ALA A 80 18.69 -10.38 14.97
CA ALA A 80 19.44 -10.98 16.07
C ALA A 80 20.92 -10.53 16.07
N GLN A 81 21.49 -10.34 14.88
CA GLN A 81 22.88 -9.93 14.73
C GLN A 81 23.09 -8.44 15.07
N THR A 82 22.17 -7.57 14.64
CA THR A 82 22.14 -6.15 15.01
C THR A 82 21.99 -5.96 16.52
N CYS A 83 21.16 -6.77 17.17
CA CYS A 83 20.96 -6.74 18.61
C CYS A 83 22.13 -7.35 19.41
N SER A 84 22.89 -8.28 18.82
CA SER A 84 24.01 -8.96 19.50
C SER A 84 25.21 -8.04 19.76
N VAL A 85 25.50 -7.09 18.87
CA VAL A 85 26.65 -6.17 19.01
C VAL A 85 26.56 -5.30 20.27
N PRO A 86 25.45 -4.58 20.53
CA PRO A 86 25.24 -3.85 21.78
C PRO A 86 24.74 -4.72 22.95
N LYS A 87 24.60 -6.04 22.78
CA LYS A 87 24.02 -6.98 23.76
C LYS A 87 22.63 -6.56 24.23
N ILE A 88 21.72 -6.42 23.27
CA ILE A 88 20.34 -6.00 23.52
C ILE A 88 19.41 -7.18 23.39
N PHE A 89 18.57 -7.37 24.39
CA PHE A 89 17.59 -8.44 24.45
C PHE A 89 16.20 -7.84 24.43
N ILE A 90 15.38 -8.29 23.49
CA ILE A 90 13.99 -7.86 23.40
C ILE A 90 13.12 -8.80 24.20
N ASN A 91 12.37 -8.25 25.15
CA ASN A 91 11.34 -8.99 25.84
C ASN A 91 9.97 -8.62 25.28
N ALA A 92 9.39 -9.55 24.52
CA ALA A 92 8.04 -9.43 23.95
C ALA A 92 6.93 -9.73 24.97
N THR A 93 7.26 -10.32 26.12
CA THR A 93 6.26 -10.58 27.17
C THR A 93 6.06 -9.34 28.03
N ALA A 94 4.80 -8.92 28.18
CA ALA A 94 4.39 -7.76 29.00
C ALA A 94 4.57 -7.97 30.52
N ASP A 95 5.15 -9.12 30.91
CA ASP A 95 5.35 -9.57 32.28
C ASP A 95 6.83 -9.43 32.66
N TYR A 96 7.35 -8.20 32.56
CA TYR A 96 8.65 -7.87 33.14
C TYR A 96 8.44 -7.01 34.36
N ASP A 97 9.04 -7.43 35.48
CA ASP A 97 8.91 -6.75 36.77
C ASP A 97 9.26 -5.27 36.63
N LYS A 98 8.37 -4.42 37.18
CA LYS A 98 8.40 -2.95 37.14
C LYS A 98 9.53 -2.37 38.00
N GLY A 99 10.74 -2.87 37.83
CA GLY A 99 11.95 -2.22 38.35
C GLY A 99 12.10 -0.81 37.77
N PRO A 100 13.09 -0.03 38.26
CA PRO A 100 13.36 1.28 37.69
C PRO A 100 13.77 1.15 36.22
N SER A 101 12.85 1.45 35.31
CA SER A 101 13.07 1.43 33.86
C SER A 101 13.04 2.84 33.27
N MET A 102 13.81 3.03 32.20
CA MET A 102 13.86 4.29 31.46
C MET A 102 12.95 4.21 30.24
N LYS A 103 12.03 5.16 30.07
CA LYS A 103 11.23 5.28 28.85
C LYS A 103 12.02 6.05 27.78
N CYS A 104 12.25 5.42 26.65
CA CYS A 104 12.87 6.01 25.47
C CYS A 104 11.78 6.38 24.45
N ALA A 105 11.91 7.54 23.81
CA ALA A 105 11.09 7.95 22.68
C ALA A 105 11.98 8.59 21.61
N LEU A 106 12.00 8.00 20.42
CA LEU A 106 12.90 8.40 19.32
C LEU A 106 12.09 8.60 18.03
N MET A 107 12.62 9.42 17.12
CA MET A 107 12.08 9.58 15.77
C MET A 107 12.92 8.75 14.79
N THR A 108 12.27 7.94 13.96
CA THR A 108 12.89 7.16 12.89
C THR A 108 13.08 8.01 11.62
N GLU A 109 13.77 7.47 10.61
CA GLU A 109 13.96 8.16 9.32
C GLU A 109 12.64 8.38 8.57
N ASN A 110 11.65 7.52 8.80
CA ASN A 110 10.33 7.56 8.16
C ASN A 110 9.35 8.56 8.83
N GLU A 111 9.87 9.53 9.60
CA GLU A 111 9.09 10.46 10.45
C GLU A 111 8.17 9.75 11.46
N CYS A 112 8.35 8.45 11.70
CA CYS A 112 7.62 7.71 12.71
C CYS A 112 8.24 7.87 14.09
N ARG A 113 7.44 7.69 15.12
CA ARG A 113 7.86 7.77 16.52
C ARG A 113 7.85 6.38 17.13
N ILE A 114 8.99 5.97 17.69
CA ILE A 114 9.11 4.72 18.44
C ILE A 114 9.19 5.03 19.93
N SER A 115 8.53 4.22 20.75
CA SER A 115 8.68 4.27 22.21
C SER A 115 8.86 2.88 22.79
N PHE A 116 9.79 2.78 23.75
CA PHE A 116 10.12 1.53 24.42
C PHE A 116 10.69 1.80 25.82
N HIS A 117 10.72 0.78 26.65
CA HIS A 117 11.33 0.84 27.97
C HIS A 117 12.63 0.05 28.00
N VAL A 118 13.61 0.58 28.73
CA VAL A 118 14.95 0.01 28.86
C VAL A 118 15.29 -0.27 30.32
N VAL A 119 15.79 -1.46 30.57
CA VAL A 119 16.35 -1.89 31.86
C VAL A 119 17.75 -2.44 31.63
N GLY A 120 18.68 -2.02 32.47
CA GLY A 120 20.02 -2.61 32.50
C GLY A 120 20.06 -3.87 33.34
N GLY A 121 20.57 -4.96 32.79
CA GLY A 121 20.87 -6.21 33.51
C GLY A 121 22.37 -6.50 33.54
N ASP A 122 22.75 -7.56 34.26
CA ASP A 122 24.15 -8.00 34.39
C ASP A 122 24.77 -8.46 33.05
N THR A 123 23.94 -8.92 32.12
CA THR A 123 24.34 -9.50 30.83
C THR A 123 24.21 -8.54 29.64
N GLY A 124 23.52 -7.42 29.81
CA GLY A 124 23.22 -6.48 28.73
C GLY A 124 22.01 -5.60 29.01
N ILE A 125 21.49 -4.99 27.96
CA ILE A 125 20.34 -4.10 28.02
C ILE A 125 19.09 -4.87 27.59
N ILE A 126 18.01 -4.76 28.35
CA ILE A 126 16.73 -5.39 28.04
C ILE A 126 15.76 -4.30 27.61
N ALA A 127 15.20 -4.44 26.40
CA ALA A 127 14.18 -3.55 25.85
C ALA A 127 12.81 -4.26 25.83
N TYR A 128 11.76 -3.58 26.27
CA TYR A 128 10.41 -4.14 26.30
C TYR A 128 9.34 -3.07 26.05
N ASN A 129 8.11 -3.53 25.78
CA ASN A 129 6.97 -2.69 25.42
C ASN A 129 7.29 -1.74 24.24
N LEU A 130 7.67 -2.34 23.12
CA LEU A 130 8.01 -1.63 21.89
C LEU A 130 6.73 -1.17 21.20
N GLU A 131 6.64 0.11 20.89
CA GLU A 131 5.46 0.72 20.26
C GLU A 131 5.90 1.69 19.16
N MET A 132 5.28 1.61 17.98
CA MET A 132 5.51 2.51 16.84
C MET A 132 4.21 3.25 16.53
N TYR A 133 4.26 4.58 16.44
CA TYR A 133 3.10 5.42 16.14
C TYR A 133 3.47 6.65 15.33
N GLY A 134 2.46 7.27 14.71
CA GLY A 134 2.65 8.44 13.86
C GLY A 134 3.14 8.13 12.44
N CYS A 135 3.23 6.85 12.05
CA CYS A 135 3.48 6.47 10.67
C CYS A 135 2.25 6.72 9.80
N SER A 136 2.46 7.21 8.58
CA SER A 136 1.42 7.20 7.55
C SER A 136 1.20 5.76 7.08
N GLU A 137 -0.04 5.28 7.17
CA GLU A 137 -0.38 3.96 6.62
C GLU A 137 -0.10 3.92 5.11
N PRO A 138 0.50 2.83 4.60
CA PRO A 138 0.72 2.70 3.18
C PRO A 138 -0.64 2.71 2.46
N PRO A 139 -0.79 3.48 1.36
CA PRO A 139 -2.04 3.51 0.64
C PRO A 139 -2.34 2.13 0.05
N ASN A 140 -3.62 1.74 0.05
CA ASN A 140 -4.08 0.49 -0.54
C ASN A 140 -3.96 0.52 -2.08
N ILE A 141 -2.77 0.19 -2.59
CA ILE A 141 -2.42 0.14 -4.02
C ILE A 141 -3.46 -0.63 -4.87
N PRO A 142 -3.93 -1.86 -4.50
CA PRO A 142 -4.86 -2.60 -5.34
C PRO A 142 -6.21 -1.88 -5.52
N MET A 143 -6.68 -1.15 -4.50
CA MET A 143 -7.93 -0.40 -4.56
C MET A 143 -7.84 0.77 -5.54
N ILE A 144 -6.71 1.47 -5.54
CA ILE A 144 -6.44 2.58 -6.48
C ILE A 144 -6.41 2.05 -7.91
N ILE A 145 -5.71 0.92 -8.15
CA ILE A 145 -5.64 0.29 -9.48
C ILE A 145 -7.03 -0.12 -9.96
N LEU A 146 -7.84 -0.75 -9.11
CA LEU A 146 -9.22 -1.14 -9.44
C LEU A 146 -10.09 0.07 -9.78
N GLY A 147 -10.00 1.16 -9.00
CA GLY A 147 -10.76 2.38 -9.25
C GLY A 147 -10.39 3.05 -10.56
N VAL A 148 -9.09 3.21 -10.82
CA VAL A 148 -8.60 3.85 -12.05
C VAL A 148 -8.94 3.01 -13.28
N SER A 149 -8.70 1.70 -13.25
CA SER A 149 -8.99 0.81 -14.38
C SER A 149 -10.48 0.79 -14.73
N LEU A 150 -11.37 0.69 -13.73
CA LEU A 150 -12.82 0.71 -13.96
C LEU A 150 -13.27 2.05 -14.57
N SER A 151 -12.74 3.18 -14.08
CA SER A 151 -13.11 4.50 -14.60
C SER A 151 -12.75 4.67 -16.07
N VAL A 152 -11.56 4.22 -16.50
CA VAL A 152 -11.10 4.30 -17.89
C VAL A 152 -11.98 3.45 -18.81
N VAL A 153 -12.33 2.24 -18.38
CA VAL A 153 -13.21 1.34 -19.14
C VAL A 153 -14.61 1.96 -19.29
N CYS A 154 -15.18 2.49 -18.20
CA CYS A 154 -16.49 3.14 -18.23
C CYS A 154 -16.51 4.36 -19.17
N ILE A 155 -15.50 5.23 -19.12
CA ILE A 155 -15.39 6.37 -20.02
C ILE A 155 -15.28 5.91 -21.48
N GLY A 156 -14.49 4.88 -21.75
CA GLY A 156 -14.38 4.29 -23.09
C GLY A 156 -15.71 3.77 -23.63
N LEU A 157 -16.49 3.05 -22.81
CA LEU A 157 -17.82 2.55 -23.21
C LEU A 157 -18.81 3.68 -23.46
N ILE A 158 -18.79 4.74 -22.66
CA ILE A 158 -19.65 5.92 -22.84
C ILE A 158 -19.32 6.62 -24.17
N LEU A 159 -18.03 6.85 -24.46
CA LEU A 159 -17.60 7.49 -25.71
C LEU A 159 -17.99 6.65 -26.94
N LEU A 160 -17.79 5.32 -26.87
CA LEU A 160 -18.25 4.42 -27.93
C LEU A 160 -19.77 4.43 -28.10
N GLY A 161 -20.52 4.47 -27.00
CA GLY A 161 -21.98 4.58 -27.01
C GLY A 161 -22.44 5.87 -27.70
N VAL A 162 -21.89 7.02 -27.31
CA VAL A 162 -22.20 8.32 -27.92
C VAL A 162 -21.83 8.33 -29.40
N TRP A 163 -20.64 7.87 -29.76
CA TRP A 163 -20.21 7.78 -31.16
C TRP A 163 -21.14 6.90 -31.99
N LYS A 164 -21.51 5.71 -31.47
CA LYS A 164 -22.45 4.79 -32.13
C LYS A 164 -23.82 5.43 -32.36
N VAL A 165 -24.33 6.16 -31.37
CA VAL A 165 -25.61 6.89 -31.47
C VAL A 165 -25.53 7.98 -32.54
N LEU A 166 -24.48 8.81 -32.52
CA LEU A 166 -24.28 9.87 -33.51
C LEU A 166 -24.20 9.30 -34.93
N VAL A 167 -23.43 8.24 -35.13
CA VAL A 167 -23.33 7.54 -36.42
C VAL A 167 -24.67 6.96 -36.83
N SER A 168 -25.41 6.31 -35.93
CA SER A 168 -26.72 5.73 -36.24
C SER A 168 -27.76 6.78 -36.64
N VAL A 169 -27.74 7.95 -35.99
CA VAL A 169 -28.63 9.06 -36.36
C VAL A 169 -28.24 9.64 -37.72
N HIS A 170 -26.95 9.82 -37.98
CA HIS A 170 -26.48 10.30 -39.27
C HIS A 170 -26.85 9.34 -40.39
N ASP A 171 -26.58 8.05 -40.21
CA ASP A 171 -26.90 6.99 -41.17
C ASP A 171 -28.41 6.94 -41.46
N LYS A 172 -29.27 6.98 -40.43
CA LYS A 172 -30.73 7.05 -40.62
C LYS A 172 -31.16 8.29 -41.40
N LYS A 173 -30.53 9.44 -41.16
CA LYS A 173 -30.83 10.69 -41.86
C LYS A 173 -30.42 10.62 -43.33
N GLU A 174 -29.24 10.07 -43.62
CA GLU A 174 -28.76 9.90 -44.99
C GLU A 174 -29.58 8.86 -45.76
N VAL A 175 -29.98 7.75 -45.12
CA VAL A 175 -30.88 6.75 -45.73
C VAL A 175 -32.24 7.37 -46.09
N ALA A 176 -32.87 8.11 -45.16
CA ALA A 176 -34.15 8.77 -45.42
C ALA A 176 -34.05 9.80 -46.56
N LYS A 177 -32.93 10.54 -46.64
CA LYS A 177 -32.65 11.46 -47.75
C LYS A 177 -32.50 10.70 -49.06
N PHE A 178 -31.76 9.59 -49.08
CA PHE A 178 -31.54 8.78 -50.27
C PHE A 178 -32.85 8.16 -50.81
N GLU A 179 -33.71 7.63 -49.94
CA GLU A 179 -35.03 7.10 -50.34
C GLU A 179 -35.94 8.20 -50.92
N ALA A 180 -35.90 9.40 -50.34
CA ALA A 180 -36.64 10.57 -50.84
C ALA A 180 -36.11 11.06 -52.20
N GLU A 181 -34.80 10.98 -52.47
CA GLU A 181 -34.22 11.30 -53.78
C GLU A 181 -34.53 10.21 -54.81
N ARG A 182 -34.40 8.93 -54.44
CA ARG A 182 -34.68 7.78 -55.31
C ARG A 182 -36.14 7.74 -55.79
N SER A 183 -37.10 8.10 -54.94
CA SER A 183 -38.52 8.15 -55.33
C SER A 183 -38.84 9.31 -56.29
N LYS A 184 -38.03 10.37 -56.31
CA LYS A 184 -38.14 11.50 -57.25
C LYS A 184 -37.38 11.28 -58.55
N ALA A 185 -36.49 10.29 -58.59
CA ALA A 185 -35.74 9.95 -59.79
C ALA A 185 -36.68 9.40 -60.86
N LYS A 186 -37.00 10.23 -61.87
CA LYS A 186 -37.61 9.79 -63.12
C LYS A 186 -36.54 9.06 -63.94
N TRP A 187 -36.50 7.74 -63.85
CA TRP A 187 -35.75 6.92 -64.78
C TRP A 187 -36.32 7.11 -66.19
N GLN A 188 -35.50 7.46 -67.17
CA GLN A 188 -35.95 7.44 -68.55
C GLN A 188 -36.17 5.98 -68.97
N THR A 189 -37.43 5.54 -69.02
CA THR A 189 -37.87 4.25 -69.59
C THR A 189 -37.87 4.26 -71.13
N GLY A 190 -37.07 5.11 -71.76
CA GLY A 190 -36.86 5.09 -73.20
C GLY A 190 -35.74 4.13 -73.53
N THR A 191 -36.07 2.96 -74.08
CA THR A 191 -35.10 2.04 -74.68
C THR A 191 -34.21 2.83 -75.64
N ASN A 192 -32.88 2.70 -75.53
CA ASN A 192 -31.95 3.33 -76.48
C ASN A 192 -32.34 2.90 -77.91
N PRO A 193 -32.68 3.84 -78.83
CA PRO A 193 -33.15 3.50 -80.17
C PRO A 193 -32.12 2.76 -81.04
N LEU A 194 -30.87 2.61 -80.58
CA LEU A 194 -29.83 1.80 -81.21
C LEU A 194 -29.74 0.35 -80.68
N PHE A 195 -30.53 -0.03 -79.68
CA PHE A 195 -30.44 -1.36 -79.09
C PHE A 195 -31.13 -2.42 -79.96
N ARG A 196 -30.35 -3.40 -80.45
CA ARG A 196 -30.84 -4.54 -81.26
C ARG A 196 -30.55 -5.85 -80.51
N SER A 197 -31.59 -6.60 -80.15
CA SER A 197 -31.44 -7.88 -79.45
C SER A 197 -30.90 -8.97 -80.38
N SER A 198 -29.80 -9.62 -80.00
CA SER A 198 -29.19 -10.74 -80.71
C SER A 198 -29.92 -12.06 -80.43
N THR A 199 -31.13 -12.22 -80.95
CA THR A 199 -31.87 -13.48 -80.86
C THR A 199 -32.57 -13.76 -82.18
N SER A 200 -32.04 -14.71 -82.96
CA SER A 200 -32.63 -15.19 -84.21
C SER A 200 -33.55 -16.38 -83.92
N THR A 201 -34.87 -16.16 -83.91
CA THR A 201 -35.84 -17.24 -83.75
C THR A 201 -36.10 -17.92 -85.10
N PHE A 202 -35.62 -19.16 -85.26
CA PHE A 202 -35.86 -20.00 -86.44
C PHE A 202 -37.20 -20.74 -86.31
N LYS A 203 -38.13 -20.57 -87.26
CA LYS A 203 -39.43 -21.29 -87.29
C LYS A 203 -39.31 -22.55 -88.15
N ASN A 204 -39.56 -23.71 -87.55
CA ASN A 204 -39.61 -25.02 -88.22
C ASN A 204 -41.03 -25.26 -88.79
N VAL A 205 -41.15 -25.53 -90.09
CA VAL A 205 -42.40 -25.44 -90.88
C VAL A 205 -43.21 -26.75 -91.03
N THR A 206 -42.85 -27.84 -90.36
CA THR A 206 -43.41 -29.18 -90.69
C THR A 206 -44.50 -29.75 -89.78
N TYR A 207 -44.99 -29.06 -88.75
CA TYR A 207 -46.06 -29.60 -87.89
C TYR A 207 -47.35 -28.78 -87.98
N ARG A 208 -48.25 -29.17 -88.88
CA ARG A 208 -49.67 -28.80 -88.85
C ARG A 208 -50.48 -30.09 -88.79
N ASN A 209 -50.79 -30.53 -87.57
CA ASN A 209 -51.62 -31.71 -87.34
C ASN A 209 -53.10 -31.34 -87.59
N ASN A 210 -53.74 -32.10 -88.48
CA ASN A 210 -55.14 -31.99 -88.86
C ASN A 210 -55.97 -32.86 -87.91
N GLU A 211 -56.92 -32.29 -87.15
CA GLU A 211 -58.09 -33.08 -86.70
C GLU A 211 -59.30 -32.21 -86.31
N ARG A 212 -60.27 -32.22 -87.23
CA ARG A 212 -61.73 -32.27 -87.08
C ARG A 212 -62.44 -31.42 -86.04
N GLU A 213 -63.17 -30.45 -86.58
CA GLU A 213 -64.36 -29.79 -86.08
C GLU A 213 -65.52 -30.80 -85.82
N LYS A 214 -66.06 -30.84 -84.59
CA LYS A 214 -67.45 -31.25 -84.29
C LYS A 214 -68.01 -30.43 -83.12
N ILE A 215 -68.91 -29.52 -83.47
CA ILE A 215 -69.81 -28.79 -82.58
C ILE A 215 -70.96 -29.72 -82.18
N ILE A 216 -71.29 -29.82 -80.89
CA ILE A 216 -72.60 -30.28 -80.42
C ILE A 216 -73.05 -29.34 -79.29
N THR A 217 -74.01 -28.48 -79.59
CA THR A 217 -74.79 -27.70 -78.62
C THR A 217 -75.94 -28.55 -78.06
N LEU A 218 -76.19 -28.37 -76.76
CA LEU A 218 -77.29 -28.93 -75.97
C LEU A 218 -78.67 -28.73 -76.60
N ASP A 219 -79.56 -29.69 -76.37
CA ASP A 219 -80.97 -29.64 -76.77
C ASP A 219 -81.87 -29.96 -75.55
N HIS A 220 -82.71 -29.02 -75.10
CA HIS A 220 -84.05 -29.29 -74.53
C HIS A 220 -84.81 -28.00 -74.11
N HIS A 221 -85.90 -27.67 -74.81
CA HIS A 221 -87.27 -27.54 -74.26
C HIS A 221 -88.26 -26.87 -75.24
N ARG A 222 -89.18 -27.68 -75.80
CA ARG A 222 -90.65 -27.54 -75.79
C ARG A 222 -91.28 -28.19 -77.02
#